data_AF-A0A1E4RX28-F1
#
_entry.id   AF-A0A1E4RX28-F1
#
_cell.length_a   1.000
_cell.length_b   1.000
_cell.length_c   1.000
_cell.angle_alpha   90.00
_cell.angle_beta   90.00
_cell.angle_gamma   90.00
#
_symmetry.space_group_name_H-M   'P 1'
#
loop_
_entity.id
_entity.type
_entity.pdbx_description
1 polymer ?
#
loop_
_entity_poly.entity_id
_entity_poly.type
_entity_poly.pdbx_seq_one_letter_code
_entity_poly.pdbx_strand_id
1 'polypeptide(L)' 'KPFQCQDCTLSFRRSSDLRRHQRAHLPVLPHICQQCGKGFARKDALKRHTDTLTCKRNRERLLSSGGDLESILQRGRDHI' A
#
# COMPACT_ATOMS: atom_id res chain seq x y z
N LYS A 1 22.70 -17.43 19.68
CA LYS A 1 22.05 -17.23 18.36
C LYS A 1 23.11 -16.69 17.42
N PRO A 2 23.58 -17.46 16.42
CA PRO A 2 24.79 -17.13 15.68
C PRO A 2 24.62 -15.96 14.69
N PHE A 3 23.39 -15.57 14.36
CA PHE A 3 23.12 -14.52 13.38
C PHE A 3 22.72 -13.23 14.09
N GLN A 4 23.68 -12.34 14.33
CA GLN A 4 23.47 -11.05 14.99
C GLN A 4 23.32 -9.92 13.96
N CYS A 5 22.41 -9.00 14.24
CA CYS A 5 22.27 -7.73 13.54
C CYS A 5 23.48 -6.83 13.86
N GLN A 6 24.02 -6.12 12.88
CA GLN A 6 25.13 -5.17 13.12
C GLN A 6 24.62 -3.78 13.48
N ASP A 7 23.47 -3.39 12.94
CA ASP A 7 22.82 -2.11 13.24
C ASP A 7 22.08 -2.10 14.58
N CYS A 8 22.00 -3.25 15.27
CA CYS A 8 21.21 -3.43 16.48
C CYS A 8 21.62 -4.66 17.28
N THR A 9 21.25 -4.73 18.56
CA THR A 9 21.65 -5.83 19.47
C THR A 9 20.81 -7.11 19.31
N LEU A 10 19.92 -7.17 18.32
CA LEU A 10 19.07 -8.34 18.09
C LEU A 10 19.84 -9.48 17.42
N SER A 11 19.66 -10.69 17.94
CA SER A 11 20.22 -11.90 17.37
C SER A 11 19.13 -12.90 16.99
N PHE A 12 19.39 -13.74 15.99
CA PHE A 12 18.44 -14.64 15.32
C PHE A 12 18.99 -16.08 15.23
N ARG A 13 18.08 -17.06 15.17
CA ARG A 13 18.44 -18.50 15.12
C ARG A 13 18.77 -18.95 13.69
N ARG A 14 18.24 -18.26 12.68
CA ARG A 14 18.42 -18.58 11.26
C ARG A 14 18.90 -17.34 10.51
N SER A 15 19.73 -17.54 9.49
CA SER A 15 20.20 -16.48 8.60
C SER A 15 19.07 -15.81 7.82
N SER A 16 18.03 -16.57 7.46
CA SER A 16 16.83 -16.04 6.81
C SER A 16 16.04 -15.06 7.69
N ASP A 17 16.03 -15.28 9.01
CA ASP A 17 15.41 -14.36 9.97
C ASP A 17 16.22 -13.07 10.11
N LEU A 18 17.55 -13.17 10.19
CA LEU A 18 18.44 -12.00 10.21
C LEU A 18 18.30 -11.17 8.93
N ARG A 19 18.36 -11.81 7.75
CA ARG A 19 18.22 -11.13 6.45
C ARG A 19 16.87 -10.44 6.29
N ARG A 20 15.82 -11.01 6.87
CA ARG A 20 14.49 -10.38 6.93
C ARG A 20 14.49 -9.18 7.86
N HIS A 21 15.08 -9.34 9.04
CA HIS A 21 15.15 -8.29 10.03
C HIS A 21 15.94 -7.07 9.51
N GLN A 22 17.03 -7.27 8.78
CA GLN A 22 17.82 -6.19 8.18
C GLN A 22 17.02 -5.32 7.20
N ARG A 23 15.99 -5.87 6.53
CA ARG A 23 15.10 -5.07 5.68
C ARG A 23 14.22 -4.09 6.46
N ALA A 24 14.07 -4.28 7.77
CA ALA A 24 13.33 -3.34 8.62
C ALA A 24 14.16 -2.10 8.99
N HIS A 25 15.50 -2.17 8.91
CA HIS A 25 16.37 -1.00 9.04
C HIS A 25 16.35 -0.11 7.81
N LEU A 26 16.02 -0.67 6.64
CA LEU A 26 15.87 0.08 5.41
C LEU A 26 14.44 0.65 5.32
N PRO A 27 14.26 1.96 5.04
CA PRO A 27 12.94 2.56 4.85
C PRO A 27 12.25 2.11 3.55
N VAL A 28 12.97 1.38 2.69
CA VAL A 28 12.42 0.77 1.48
C VAL A 28 11.77 -0.57 1.83
N LEU A 29 10.44 -0.55 1.93
CA LEU A 29 9.63 -1.75 2.00
C LEU A 29 9.46 -2.28 0.56
N PRO A 30 10.09 -3.41 0.18
CA PRO A 30 10.11 -3.87 -1.22
C PRO A 30 8.74 -4.33 -1.74
N HIS A 31 7.76 -4.49 -0.87
CA HIS A 31 6.42 -4.95 -1.24
C HIS A 31 5.39 -3.90 -0.87
N ILE A 32 5.06 -3.03 -1.81
CA ILE A 32 4.09 -1.95 -1.62
C ILE A 32 2.76 -2.37 -2.23
N CYS A 33 1.67 -2.20 -1.49
CA CYS A 33 0.34 -2.36 -2.03
C CYS A 33 0.00 -1.20 -2.96
N GLN A 34 -0.20 -1.46 -4.25
CA GLN A 34 -0.55 -0.45 -5.24
C GLN A 34 -1.96 0.15 -5.03
N GLN A 35 -2.86 -0.55 -4.31
CA GLN A 35 -4.21 -0.04 -4.03
C GLN A 35 -4.28 1.00 -2.89
N CYS A 36 -3.41 0.91 -1.88
CA CYS A 36 -3.45 1.80 -0.71
C CYS A 36 -2.08 2.40 -0.33
N GLY A 37 -1.03 2.18 -1.13
CA GLY A 37 0.31 2.72 -0.91
C GLY A 37 1.04 2.14 0.31
N LYS A 38 0.46 1.15 0.99
CA LYS A 38 1.02 0.61 2.24
C LYS A 38 2.22 -0.29 1.95
N GLY A 39 3.36 0.02 2.55
CA GLY A 39 4.58 -0.77 2.43
C GLY A 39 4.59 -1.97 3.37
N PHE A 40 5.12 -3.10 2.88
CA PHE A 40 5.29 -4.33 3.64
C PHE A 40 6.71 -4.88 3.46
N ALA A 41 7.28 -5.41 4.54
CA ALA A 41 8.61 -6.03 4.52
C ALA A 41 8.61 -7.44 3.88
N ARG A 42 7.42 -8.02 3.66
CA ARG A 42 7.24 -9.40 3.16
C ARG A 42 6.13 -9.51 2.13
N LYS A 43 6.36 -10.37 1.12
CA LYS A 43 5.35 -10.74 0.11
C LYS A 43 4.12 -11.40 0.74
N ASP A 44 4.29 -12.27 1.73
CA ASP A 44 3.14 -12.93 2.40
C ASP A 44 2.27 -11.95 3.17
N ALA A 45 2.90 -10.92 3.75
CA ALA A 45 2.19 -9.86 4.46
C ALA A 45 1.37 -9.00 3.49
N LEU A 46 1.96 -8.65 2.33
CA LEU A 46 1.23 -8.01 1.24
C LEU A 46 0.11 -8.90 0.70
N LYS A 47 0.38 -10.19 0.45
CA LYS A 47 -0.60 -11.14 -0.09
C LYS A 47 -1.79 -11.28 0.86
N ARG A 48 -1.56 -11.48 2.15
CA ARG A 48 -2.63 -11.55 3.15
C ARG A 48 -3.41 -10.24 3.23
N HIS A 49 -2.71 -9.11 3.13
CA HIS A 49 -3.34 -7.80 3.11
C HIS A 49 -4.24 -7.58 1.88
N THR A 50 -3.82 -8.04 0.69
CA THR A 50 -4.63 -7.97 -0.54
C THR A 50 -5.79 -8.96 -0.52
N ASP A 51 -5.55 -10.17 -0.01
CA ASP A 51 -6.50 -11.30 -0.01
C ASP A 51 -7.68 -11.05 0.94
N THR A 52 -7.41 -10.52 2.14
CA THR A 52 -8.45 -10.24 3.12
C THR A 52 -9.18 -8.91 2.85
N LEU A 53 -8.98 -8.29 1.68
CA LEU A 53 -9.52 -6.96 1.30
C LEU A 53 -9.29 -5.88 2.39
N THR A 54 -8.28 -6.05 3.26
CA THR A 54 -7.97 -5.10 4.34
C THR A 54 -7.31 -3.83 3.79
N CYS A 55 -6.89 -3.85 2.53
CA CYS A 55 -6.56 -2.65 1.80
C CYS A 55 -7.88 -1.89 1.60
N LYS A 56 -8.29 -1.18 2.66
CA LYS A 56 -9.38 -0.22 2.59
C LYS A 56 -8.97 0.77 1.52
N ARG A 57 -9.65 0.67 0.37
CA ARG A 57 -9.56 1.67 -0.67
C ARG A 57 -9.98 2.99 -0.02
N ASN A 58 -9.04 3.90 0.21
CA ASN A 58 -9.38 5.31 0.34
C ASN A 58 -9.77 5.80 -1.06
N ARG A 59 -10.97 5.42 -1.45
CA ARG A 59 -11.77 6.14 -2.44
C ARG A 59 -13.11 6.34 -1.80
N GLU A 60 -13.09 7.14 -0.75
CA GLU A 60 -14.32 7.74 -0.25
C GLU A 60 -14.90 8.52 -1.44
N ARG A 61 -16.10 8.11 -1.85
CA ARG A 61 -16.95 8.71 -2.89
C ARG A 61 -16.54 8.45 -4.35
N LEU A 62 -16.80 7.23 -4.81
CA LEU A 62 -17.68 7.11 -5.97
C LEU A 62 -19.06 6.76 -5.43
N LEU A 63 -19.82 7.77 -5.01
CA LEU A 63 -21.27 7.61 -5.02
C LEU A 63 -21.68 7.69 -6.49
N SER A 64 -22.38 6.64 -6.89
CA SER A 64 -23.31 6.63 -8.00
C SER A 64 -24.13 7.92 -8.04
N SER A 65 -24.14 8.56 -9.20
CA SER A 65 -25.36 9.14 -9.75
C SER A 65 -25.28 8.84 -11.24
N GLY A 66 -26.08 7.88 -11.69
CA GLY A 66 -26.52 7.89 -13.07
C GLY A 66 -27.22 9.22 -13.31
N GLY A 67 -26.88 9.90 -14.40
CA GLY A 67 -27.35 11.24 -14.70
C GLY A 67 -26.72 11.73 -15.99
N ASP A 68 -27.20 11.13 -17.08
CA ASP A 68 -27.40 11.72 -18.41
C ASP A 68 -26.21 12.26 -19.21
N LEU A 69 -26.30 11.93 -20.50
CA LEU A 69 -25.52 12.42 -21.65
C LEU A 69 -25.66 13.96 -21.89
N GLU A 70 -26.05 14.73 -20.88
CA GLU A 70 -26.46 16.15 -20.95
C GLU A 70 -25.47 17.05 -20.20
N SER A 71 -24.23 17.14 -20.68
CA SER A 71 -23.30 18.21 -20.25
C SER A 71 -22.35 18.68 -21.34
N ILE A 72 -22.52 18.22 -22.58
CA ILE A 72 -21.63 18.59 -23.69
C ILE A 72 -22.21 19.77 -24.53
N LEU A 73 -23.48 20.19 -24.36
CA LEU A 73 -24.08 21.18 -25.28
C LEU A 73 -25.04 22.24 -24.71
N GLN A 74 -25.01 22.61 -23.42
CA GLN A 74 -25.90 23.69 -22.93
C GLN A 74 -25.21 24.66 -21.95
N ARG A 75 -24.55 25.68 -22.48
CA ARG A 75 -24.48 27.07 -21.96
C ARG A 75 -23.51 27.90 -22.82
N GLY A 76 -23.89 28.07 -24.08
CA GLY A 76 -23.73 29.39 -24.69
C GLY A 76 -24.93 30.24 -24.28
N ARG A 77 -24.65 31.47 -23.84
CA ARG A 77 -25.55 32.63 -23.64
C ARG A 77 -25.83 33.06 -22.19
N ASP A 78 -25.72 34.39 -22.06
CA ASP A 78 -26.25 35.30 -21.05
C ASP A 78 -25.51 35.42 -19.70
N HIS A 79 -24.52 36.31 -19.63
CA HIS A 79 -24.74 37.67 -19.09
C HIS A 79 -23.47 38.54 -19.11
N ILE A 80 -23.58 39.70 -19.80
CA ILE A 80 -22.94 41.03 -19.66
C ILE A 80 -21.46 41.09 -19.26
#